data_AF-A0A662VE16-F1
#
_entry.id   AF-A0A662VE16-F1
#
_cell.length_a   1.000
_cell.length_b   1.000
_cell.length_c   1.000
_cell.angle_alpha   90.00
_cell.angle_beta   90.00
_cell.angle_gamma   90.00
#
_symmetry.space_group_name_H-M   'P 1'
#
loop_
_entity.id
_entity.type
_entity.pdbx_description
1 polymer ?
#
loop_
_entity_poly.entity_id
_entity_poly.type
_entity_poly.pdbx_seq_one_letter_code
_entity_poly.pdbx_strand_id
1 'polypeptide(L)' 'MSTSRSEGGAATVELLVPLDVYLSAGVHIGTHICTKHMEKFVFRVRPDGLYILDIRKVDERL' A
#
# COMPACT_ATOMS: atom_id res chain seq x y z
N MET A 1 5.26 -12.09 -32.20
CA MET A 1 5.33 -12.87 -30.94
C MET A 1 6.08 -11.97 -29.97
N SER A 2 5.51 -11.41 -28.91
CA SER A 2 4.64 -12.06 -27.94
C SER A 2 3.73 -11.02 -27.29
N THR A 3 2.43 -11.27 -27.31
CA THR A 3 1.43 -10.63 -26.46
C THR A 3 1.59 -11.15 -25.03
N SER A 4 2.15 -10.36 -24.13
CA SER A 4 2.02 -10.60 -22.69
C SER A 4 0.75 -9.90 -22.19
N ARG A 5 -0.33 -10.65 -22.30
CA ARG A 5 -1.61 -10.47 -21.62
C ARG A 5 -1.37 -10.48 -20.10
N SER A 6 -1.93 -9.49 -19.40
CA SER A 6 -2.13 -9.53 -17.96
C SER A 6 -3.35 -8.69 -17.62
N GLU A 7 -4.52 -9.31 -17.80
CA GLU A 7 -5.76 -8.89 -17.16
C GLU A 7 -5.66 -9.17 -15.66
N GLY A 8 -5.85 -8.16 -14.83
CA GLY A 8 -5.90 -8.27 -13.37
C GLY A 8 -6.98 -7.36 -12.82
N GLY A 9 -8.24 -7.78 -12.96
CA GLY A 9 -9.36 -7.14 -12.28
C GLY A 9 -9.42 -7.56 -10.81
N ALA A 10 -9.49 -6.59 -9.89
CA ALA A 10 -10.32 -6.66 -8.68
C ALA A 10 -10.16 -5.38 -7.83
N ALA A 11 -11.31 -4.88 -7.38
CA ALA A 11 -11.55 -3.77 -6.44
C ALA A 11 -11.55 -2.36 -7.05
N THR A 12 -12.76 -1.84 -7.18
CA THR A 12 -13.20 -0.47 -7.44
C THR A 12 -12.65 0.54 -6.42
N VAL A 13 -11.34 0.80 -6.48
CA VAL A 13 -10.71 2.02 -5.95
C VAL A 13 -9.88 2.52 -7.11
N GLU A 14 -10.20 3.68 -7.66
CA GLU A 14 -9.37 4.35 -8.67
C GLU A 14 -8.06 4.80 -7.99
N LEU A 15 -7.17 3.85 -7.73
CA LEU A 15 -5.84 4.15 -7.24
C LEU A 15 -5.11 4.96 -8.32
N LEU A 16 -4.39 6.00 -7.93
CA LEU A 16 -3.64 6.85 -8.87
C LEU A 16 -2.67 6.03 -9.73
N VAL A 17 -2.17 4.95 -9.14
CA VAL A 17 -1.17 4.04 -9.72
C VAL A 17 -1.56 2.60 -9.36
N PRO A 18 -1.27 1.59 -10.20
CA PRO A 18 -1.54 0.20 -9.85
C PRO A 18 -0.92 -0.20 -8.51
N LEU A 19 -1.61 -1.02 -7.73
CA LEU A 19 -1.16 -1.47 -6.41
C LEU A 19 0.25 -2.10 -6.45
N ASP A 20 0.57 -2.77 -7.55
CA ASP A 20 1.87 -3.40 -7.78
C ASP A 20 3.03 -2.39 -7.79
N VAL A 21 2.77 -1.16 -8.27
CA VAL A 21 3.75 -0.06 -8.25
C VAL A 21 3.96 0.44 -6.82
N TYR A 22 2.89 0.59 -6.04
CA TYR A 22 2.98 0.98 -4.63
C TYR A 22 3.71 -0.08 -3.78
N LEU A 23 3.49 -1.35 -4.08
CA LEU A 23 4.19 -2.46 -3.43
C LEU A 23 5.68 -2.48 -3.80
N SER A 24 5.99 -2.34 -5.08
CA SER A 24 7.37 -2.32 -5.61
C SER A 24 8.17 -1.12 -5.11
N ALA A 25 7.52 0.04 -4.92
CA ALA A 25 8.13 1.23 -4.34
C ALA A 25 8.31 1.14 -2.81
N GLY A 26 7.74 0.14 -2.14
CA GLY A 26 7.86 -0.03 -0.70
C GLY A 26 7.02 0.92 0.15
N VAL A 27 6.00 1.59 -0.43
CA VAL A 27 5.19 2.62 0.27
C VAL A 27 4.43 2.05 1.47
N HIS A 28 4.10 0.76 1.45
CA HIS A 28 3.43 0.06 2.54
C HIS A 28 4.36 -0.23 3.73
N ILE A 29 5.68 -0.12 3.58
CA ILE A 29 6.66 -0.42 4.62
C ILE A 29 6.86 0.85 5.45
N GLY A 30 6.29 0.87 6.66
CA GLY A 30 6.53 1.92 7.64
C GLY A 30 7.80 1.68 8.46
N THR A 31 7.93 2.42 9.54
CA THR A 31 9.08 2.35 10.47
C THR A 31 8.71 1.57 11.74
N HIS A 32 9.62 1.48 12.71
CA HIS A 32 9.35 0.91 14.04
C HIS A 32 8.67 1.90 14.99
N ILE A 33 8.62 3.18 14.63
CA ILE A 33 8.10 4.26 15.47
C ILE A 33 6.82 4.77 14.83
N CYS A 34 5.69 4.56 15.52
CA CYS A 34 4.41 5.13 15.12
C CYS A 34 4.02 6.25 16.08
N THR A 35 3.63 7.39 15.52
CA THR A 35 3.04 8.48 16.31
C THR A 35 1.53 8.28 16.42
N LYS A 36 0.90 8.84 17.46
CA LYS A 36 -0.54 8.72 17.71
C LYS A 36 -1.42 9.19 16.53
N HIS A 37 -0.90 10.12 15.71
CA HIS A 37 -1.60 10.58 14.50
C HIS A 37 -1.50 9.60 13.33
N MET A 38 -0.45 8.77 13.29
CA MET A 38 -0.20 7.80 12.23
C MET A 38 -0.92 6.47 12.44
N GLU A 39 -1.35 6.16 13.67
CA GLU A 39 -2.06 4.91 13.99
C GLU A 39 -3.28 4.66 13.09
N LYS A 40 -4.00 5.72 12.70
CA LYS A 40 -5.16 5.62 11.79
C LYS A 40 -4.82 5.18 10.36
N PHE A 41 -3.56 5.30 9.95
CA PHE A 41 -3.03 4.89 8.65
C PHE A 41 -2.31 3.54 8.69
N VAL A 42 -2.12 2.97 9.89
CA VAL A 42 -1.54 1.65 10.07
C VAL A 42 -2.59 0.60 9.74
N PHE A 43 -2.25 -0.32 8.84
CA PHE A 43 -3.06 -1.50 8.53
C PHE A 43 -2.81 -2.61 9.56
N ARG A 44 -1.54 -2.93 9.83
CA ARG A 44 -1.13 -3.93 10.83
C ARG A 44 0.30 -3.73 11.26
N VAL A 45 0.66 -4.33 12.38
CA VAL A 45 2.04 -4.39 12.89
C VAL A 45 2.60 -5.79 12.62
N ARG A 46 3.81 -5.87 12.05
CA ARG A 46 4.55 -7.14 11.91
C ARG A 46 5.07 -7.61 13.28
N PRO A 47 5.33 -8.92 13.46
CA PRO A 47 5.95 -9.41 14.69
C PRO A 47 7.32 -8.79 14.96
N ASP A 48 8.00 -8.30 13.92
CA ASP A 48 9.29 -7.60 14.00
C ASP A 48 9.18 -6.16 14.54
N GLY A 49 7.96 -5.64 14.76
CA GLY A 49 7.72 -4.27 15.21
C GLY A 49 7.61 -3.23 14.09
N LEU A 50 7.70 -3.64 12.82
CA LEU A 50 7.41 -2.77 11.68
C LEU A 50 5.92 -2.49 11.55
N TYR A 51 5.59 -1.22 11.36
CA TYR A 51 4.24 -0.79 11.03
C TYR A 51 4.02 -0.90 9.52
N ILE A 52 2.94 -1.57 9.10
CA ILE A 52 2.52 -1.63 7.71
C ILE A 52 1.44 -0.56 7.49
N LEU A 53 1.66 0.30 6.51
CA LEU A 53 0.75 1.38 6.15
C LEU A 53 -0.32 0.90 5.17
N ASP A 54 -1.52 1.46 5.30
CA ASP A 54 -2.63 1.22 4.38
C ASP A 54 -2.51 2.13 3.14
N ILE A 55 -2.12 1.54 2.01
CA ILE A 55 -1.94 2.26 0.74
C ILE A 55 -3.23 2.98 0.31
N ARG A 56 -4.41 2.40 0.58
CA ARG A 56 -5.68 2.99 0.15
C ARG A 56 -5.92 4.34 0.82
N LYS A 57 -5.63 4.44 2.12
CA LYS A 57 -5.78 5.69 2.88
C LYS A 57 -4.74 6.75 2.50
N VAL A 58 -3.58 6.31 2.00
CA VAL A 58 -2.53 7.22 1.49
C VAL A 58 -2.94 7.77 0.13
N ASP A 59 -3.51 6.92 -0.73
CA ASP A 59 -3.97 7.30 -2.07
C ASP A 59 -5.21 8.22 -2.01
N GLU A 60 -6.16 7.96 -1.10
CA GLU A 60 -7.31 8.87 -0.83
C GLU A 60 -6.93 10.30 -0.40
N ARG A 61 -5.67 10.51 0.00
CA ARG A 61 -5.16 11.81 0.46
C ARG A 61 -4.37 12.56 -0.60
N LEU A 62 -4.00 11.90 -1.71
CA LEU A 62 -3.27 12.50 -2.82
C LEU A 62 -4.24 13.16 -3.80
#